data_AF-A0A933GTI8-F1
#
_entry.id   AF-A0A933GTI8-F1
#
_cell.length_a   1.000
_cell.length_b   1.000
_cell.length_c   1.000
_cell.angle_alpha   90.00
_cell.angle_beta   90.00
_cell.angle_gamma   90.00
#
_symmetry.space_group_name_H-M   'P 1'
#
loop_
_entity.id
_entity.type
_entity.pdbx_description
1 polymer ?
#
loop_
_entity_poly.entity_id
_entity_poly.type
_entity_poly.pdbx_seq_one_letter_code
_entity_poly.pdbx_strand_id
1 'polypeptide(L)'
;MGLGYRPVSPYSKALRDTETRVKIDFLIAGKYPGDGNPKPVVFPDPAAPALESEGLRFVGLKDLVEAKLACVLTTPHRMLEDAADVKRLIQETRIPREFANELDPYVRAKFLELWDLAALAPPEER
;
A
#
# COMPACT_ATOMS: atom_id res chain seq x y z
N MET A 1 3.49 -28.58 -19.36
CA MET A 1 4.28 -28.01 -18.25
C MET A 1 3.70 -26.63 -17.94
N GLY A 2 3.47 -26.28 -16.68
CA GLY A 2 2.83 -25.01 -16.30
C GLY A 2 3.78 -23.82 -16.43
N LEU A 3 3.25 -22.59 -16.30
CA LEU A 3 3.99 -21.32 -16.43
C LEU A 3 5.02 -21.04 -15.31
N GLY A 4 5.43 -22.03 -14.52
CA GLY A 4 6.36 -21.83 -13.41
C GLY A 4 5.77 -21.20 -12.14
N TYR A 5 4.44 -21.20 -12.00
CA TYR A 5 3.74 -20.66 -10.83
C TYR A 5 2.82 -21.70 -10.20
N ARG A 6 2.73 -21.69 -8.86
CA ARG A 6 1.78 -22.51 -8.11
C ARG A 6 0.92 -21.65 -7.15
N PRO A 7 -0.36 -21.97 -6.94
CA PRO A 7 -1.16 -21.32 -5.92
C PRO A 7 -0.53 -21.49 -4.52
N VAL A 8 -0.57 -20.46 -3.69
CA VAL A 8 -0.12 -20.55 -2.29
C VAL A 8 -1.07 -21.42 -1.46
N SER A 9 -2.37 -21.39 -1.79
CA SER A 9 -3.39 -22.30 -1.27
C SER A 9 -4.53 -22.44 -2.30
N PRO A 10 -5.42 -23.45 -2.19
CA PRO A 10 -6.45 -23.77 -3.20
C PRO A 10 -7.41 -22.63 -3.57
N TYR A 11 -7.51 -21.60 -2.72
CA TYR A 11 -8.40 -20.44 -2.93
C TYR A 11 -7.65 -19.10 -2.84
N SER A 12 -6.32 -19.13 -2.81
CA SER A 12 -5.53 -17.90 -2.68
C SER A 12 -5.50 -17.15 -4.01
N LYS A 13 -5.61 -15.82 -3.94
CA LYS A 13 -5.24 -14.92 -5.03
C LYS A 13 -3.72 -14.79 -5.19
N ALA A 14 -2.96 -15.44 -4.32
CA ALA A 14 -1.50 -15.42 -4.36
C ALA A 14 -0.95 -16.61 -5.13
N LEU A 15 0.01 -16.32 -5.99
CA LEU A 15 0.85 -17.32 -6.62
C LEU A 15 2.23 -17.31 -5.97
N ARG A 16 2.94 -18.42 -6.09
CA ARG A 16 4.35 -18.53 -5.74
C ARG A 16 5.10 -19.02 -6.96
N ASP A 17 6.11 -18.25 -7.34
CA ASP A 17 7.08 -18.65 -8.35
C ASP A 17 7.79 -19.93 -7.90
N THR A 18 7.88 -20.92 -8.78
CA THR A 18 8.43 -22.24 -8.42
C THR A 18 9.95 -22.26 -8.33
N GLU A 19 10.64 -21.31 -8.95
CA GLU A 19 12.09 -21.20 -8.97
C GLU A 19 12.59 -20.29 -7.84
N THR A 20 12.12 -19.04 -7.81
CA THR A 20 12.57 -18.03 -6.84
C THR A 20 11.88 -18.14 -5.49
N ARG A 21 10.73 -18.84 -5.44
CA ARG A 21 9.84 -18.93 -4.26
C ARG A 21 9.23 -17.61 -3.83
N VAL A 22 9.35 -16.55 -4.65
CA VAL A 22 8.72 -15.25 -4.42
C VAL A 22 7.21 -15.41 -4.47
N LYS A 23 6.52 -14.82 -3.47
CA LYS A 23 5.07 -14.74 -3.43
C LYS A 23 4.62 -13.52 -4.22
N ILE A 24 3.63 -13.71 -5.09
CA ILE A 24 3.02 -12.67 -5.91
C ILE A 24 1.55 -12.59 -5.51
N ASP A 25 1.12 -11.46 -4.96
CA ASP A 25 -0.27 -11.21 -4.58
C ASP A 25 -0.98 -10.42 -5.68
N PHE A 26 -2.07 -10.98 -6.22
CA PHE A 26 -2.90 -10.29 -7.21
C PHE A 26 -4.02 -9.52 -6.53
N LEU A 27 -3.99 -8.20 -6.70
CA LEU A 27 -5.04 -7.28 -6.27
C LEU A 27 -5.97 -6.99 -7.45
N ILE A 28 -7.26 -6.88 -7.17
CA ILE A 28 -8.29 -6.67 -8.20
C ILE A 28 -8.72 -5.22 -8.12
N ALA A 29 -8.68 -4.50 -9.25
CA ALA A 29 -9.16 -3.13 -9.35
C ALA A 29 -10.60 -3.01 -8.83
N GLY A 30 -10.89 -1.91 -8.13
CA GLY A 30 -12.18 -1.65 -7.49
C GLY A 30 -12.45 -2.46 -6.21
N LYS A 31 -11.57 -3.40 -5.82
CA LYS A 31 -11.66 -4.06 -4.50
C LYS A 31 -11.00 -3.23 -3.41
N TYR A 32 -11.30 -3.58 -2.17
CA TYR A 32 -10.98 -2.77 -1.00
C TYR A 32 -9.68 -3.23 -0.31
N PRO A 33 -8.77 -2.31 0.07
CA PRO A 33 -7.59 -2.63 0.87
C PRO A 33 -7.94 -3.04 2.31
N GLY A 34 -6.99 -3.67 3.01
CA GLY A 34 -7.14 -4.10 4.40
C GLY A 34 -8.03 -5.34 4.55
N ASP A 35 -9.12 -5.19 5.29
CA ASP A 35 -10.08 -6.27 5.57
C ASP A 35 -10.92 -6.75 4.36
N GLY A 36 -10.81 -6.09 3.21
CA GLY A 36 -11.56 -6.42 2.00
C GLY A 36 -13.04 -6.00 2.00
N ASN A 37 -13.52 -5.32 3.05
CA ASN A 37 -14.90 -4.83 3.15
C ASN A 37 -15.09 -3.50 2.42
N PRO A 38 -16.31 -3.16 1.96
CA PRO A 38 -16.59 -1.91 1.27
C PRO A 38 -16.15 -0.66 2.04
N LYS A 39 -15.38 0.22 1.37
CA LYS A 39 -14.93 1.52 1.86
C LYS A 39 -14.63 2.47 0.69
N PRO A 40 -14.49 3.79 0.92
CA PRO A 40 -14.25 4.76 -0.15
C PRO A 40 -12.94 4.53 -0.91
N VAL A 41 -11.91 4.01 -0.24
CA VAL A 41 -10.61 3.67 -0.85
C VAL A 41 -10.67 2.31 -1.54
N VAL A 42 -10.28 2.27 -2.81
CA VAL A 42 -10.23 1.06 -3.64
C VAL A 42 -8.89 0.94 -4.36
N PHE A 43 -8.53 -0.28 -4.78
CA PHE A 43 -7.40 -0.46 -5.68
C PHE A 43 -7.70 0.18 -7.04
N PRO A 44 -6.79 1.00 -7.59
CA PRO A 44 -7.01 1.69 -8.86
C PRO A 44 -7.02 0.72 -10.04
N ASP A 45 -7.53 1.17 -11.18
CA ASP A 45 -7.38 0.47 -12.44
C ASP A 45 -5.89 0.43 -12.82
N PRO A 46 -5.28 -0.74 -13.09
CA PRO A 46 -3.87 -0.83 -13.49
C PRO A 46 -3.56 -0.14 -14.83
N ALA A 47 -4.57 0.26 -15.61
CA ALA A 47 -4.44 1.08 -16.81
C ALA A 47 -4.56 2.60 -16.54
N ALA A 48 -4.93 3.02 -15.33
CA ALA A 48 -4.95 4.42 -14.90
C ALA A 48 -3.53 5.01 -14.84
N PRO A 49 -3.35 6.34 -14.63
CA PRO A 49 -2.03 6.95 -14.63
C PRO A 49 -1.13 6.26 -13.60
N ALA A 50 -0.08 5.63 -14.11
CA ALA A 50 0.93 4.94 -13.34
C ALA A 50 2.26 5.68 -13.52
N LEU A 51 3.11 5.65 -12.49
CA LEU A 51 4.50 6.03 -12.67
C LEU A 51 5.17 4.93 -13.49
N GLU A 52 5.77 5.26 -14.63
CA GLU A 52 6.54 4.31 -15.42
C GLU A 52 8.02 4.45 -15.12
N SER A 53 8.68 3.33 -14.79
CA SER A 53 10.13 3.28 -14.60
C SER A 53 10.63 1.88 -14.96
N GLU A 54 11.74 1.80 -15.69
CA GLU A 54 12.37 0.51 -16.09
C GLU A 54 11.42 -0.49 -16.78
N GLY A 55 10.44 0.01 -17.53
CA GLY A 55 9.42 -0.82 -18.19
C GLY A 55 8.37 -1.41 -17.24
N LEU A 56 8.38 -1.00 -15.96
CA LEU A 56 7.40 -1.35 -14.95
C LEU A 56 6.45 -0.18 -14.69
N ARG A 57 5.20 -0.51 -14.39
CA ARG A 57 4.17 0.45 -13.96
C ARG A 57 3.97 0.36 -12.46
N PHE A 58 4.11 1.49 -11.79
CA PHE A 58 3.91 1.62 -10.36
C PHE A 58 2.63 2.39 -10.07
N VAL A 59 1.94 1.97 -9.01
CA VAL A 59 0.80 2.70 -8.47
C VAL A 59 1.24 4.10 -8.03
N GLY A 60 0.40 5.11 -8.24
CA GLY A 60 0.68 6.48 -7.80
C GLY A 60 0.83 6.59 -6.29
N LEU A 61 1.62 7.57 -5.83
CA LEU A 61 1.91 7.77 -4.41
C LEU A 61 0.63 7.94 -3.58
N LYS A 62 -0.33 8.71 -4.09
CA LYS A 62 -1.64 8.92 -3.46
C LYS A 62 -2.34 7.59 -3.18
N ASP A 63 -2.56 6.78 -4.21
CA ASP A 63 -3.31 5.54 -4.09
C ASP A 63 -2.57 4.50 -3.22
N LEU A 64 -1.23 4.49 -3.27
CA LEU A 64 -0.41 3.65 -2.40
C LEU A 64 -0.59 4.03 -0.92
N VAL A 65 -0.51 5.33 -0.60
CA VAL A 65 -0.67 5.85 0.76
C VAL A 65 -2.08 5.58 1.27
N GLU A 66 -3.12 5.82 0.47
CA GLU A 66 -4.51 5.52 0.85
C GLU A 66 -4.72 4.04 1.13
N ALA A 67 -4.19 3.15 0.28
CA ALA A 67 -4.30 1.71 0.47
C ALA A 67 -3.62 1.26 1.77
N LYS A 68 -2.42 1.79 2.06
CA LYS A 68 -1.71 1.51 3.31
C LYS A 68 -2.48 1.99 4.54
N LEU A 69 -3.00 3.22 4.51
CA LEU A 69 -3.78 3.78 5.62
C LEU A 69 -5.09 3.01 5.84
N ALA A 70 -5.75 2.57 4.77
CA ALA A 70 -6.93 1.72 4.89
C ALA A 70 -6.61 0.37 5.56
N CYS A 71 -5.43 -0.21 5.30
CA CYS A 71 -4.94 -1.38 6.05
C CYS A 71 -4.72 -1.05 7.54
N VAL A 72 -4.05 0.07 7.85
CA VAL A 72 -3.84 0.54 9.24
C VAL A 72 -5.15 0.61 10.00
N LEU A 73 -6.20 1.14 9.39
CA LEU A 73 -7.51 1.32 10.04
C LEU A 73 -8.29 0.03 10.26
N THR A 74 -8.05 -1.01 9.47
CA THR A 74 -8.95 -2.19 9.42
C THR A 74 -8.28 -3.53 9.70
N THR A 75 -6.95 -3.57 9.79
CA THR A 75 -6.18 -4.82 9.85
C THR A 75 -5.23 -4.81 11.07
N PRO A 76 -5.71 -5.20 12.28
CA PRO A 76 -4.92 -5.11 13.50
C PRO A 76 -3.56 -5.81 13.46
N HIS A 77 -3.49 -6.95 12.76
CA HIS A 77 -2.26 -7.75 12.64
C HIS A 77 -1.22 -7.17 11.66
N ARG A 78 -1.60 -6.21 10.80
CA ARG A 78 -0.67 -5.51 9.89
C ARG A 78 -0.51 -4.03 10.18
N MET A 79 -1.37 -3.48 11.04
CA MET A 79 -1.44 -2.06 11.36
C MET A 79 -0.08 -1.45 11.70
N LEU A 80 0.76 -2.13 12.46
CA LEU A 80 2.09 -1.62 12.83
C LEU A 80 3.05 -1.55 11.63
N GLU A 81 3.03 -2.58 10.77
CA GLU A 81 3.87 -2.64 9.56
C GLU A 81 3.46 -1.54 8.57
N ASP A 82 2.16 -1.46 8.26
CA ASP A 82 1.66 -0.49 7.29
C ASP A 82 1.80 0.96 7.81
N ALA A 83 1.68 1.18 9.12
CA ALA A 83 1.95 2.49 9.72
C ALA A 83 3.44 2.85 9.63
N ALA A 84 4.35 1.90 9.89
CA ALA A 84 5.78 2.11 9.72
C ALA A 84 6.14 2.42 8.25
N ASP A 85 5.54 1.72 7.29
CA ASP A 85 5.73 1.98 5.85
C ASP A 85 5.33 3.41 5.47
N VAL A 86 4.16 3.89 5.93
CA VAL A 86 3.70 5.26 5.65
C VAL A 86 4.63 6.28 6.29
N LYS A 87 5.06 6.07 7.54
CA LYS A 87 6.02 6.98 8.20
C LYS A 87 7.35 7.05 7.45
N ARG A 88 7.88 5.91 6.99
CA ARG A 88 9.11 5.86 6.19
C ARG A 88 8.94 6.61 4.88
N LEU A 89 7.83 6.41 4.17
CA LEU A 89 7.53 7.16 2.94
C LEU A 89 7.50 8.68 3.20
N ILE A 90 6.84 9.13 4.27
CA ILE A 90 6.79 10.55 4.66
C ILE A 90 8.21 11.12 4.85
N GLN A 91 9.08 10.40 5.55
CA GLN A 91 10.44 10.85 5.85
C GLN A 91 11.37 10.82 4.63
N GLU A 92 11.36 9.72 3.87
CA GLU A 92 12.28 9.51 2.75
C GLU A 92 11.94 10.37 1.52
N THR A 93 10.64 10.57 1.26
CA THR A 93 10.17 11.34 0.10
C THR A 93 9.76 12.77 0.47
N ARG A 94 9.87 13.13 1.75
CA ARG A 94 9.52 14.46 2.31
C ARG A 94 8.11 14.89 1.94
N ILE A 95 7.15 13.99 2.16
CA ILE A 95 5.73 14.26 1.87
C ILE A 95 5.26 15.43 2.75
N PRO A 96 4.76 16.53 2.16
CA PRO A 96 4.25 17.67 2.92
C PRO A 96 3.01 17.28 3.71
N ARG A 97 2.78 17.91 4.86
CA ARG A 97 1.60 17.63 5.70
C ARG A 97 0.30 17.91 4.95
N GLU A 98 0.34 18.88 4.06
CA GLU A 98 -0.75 19.33 3.18
C GLU A 98 -1.19 18.26 2.17
N PHE A 99 -0.35 17.24 1.93
CA PHE A 99 -0.72 16.09 1.09
C PHE A 99 -2.00 15.39 1.59
N ALA A 100 -2.33 15.53 2.88
CA ALA A 100 -3.61 15.10 3.44
C ALA A 100 -4.83 15.63 2.67
N ASN A 101 -4.72 16.79 2.00
CA ASN A 101 -5.82 17.39 1.23
C ASN A 101 -6.13 16.62 -0.06
N GLU A 102 -5.15 15.88 -0.59
CA GLU A 102 -5.28 15.07 -1.79
C GLU A 102 -5.85 13.67 -1.49
N LEU A 103 -5.74 13.22 -0.24
CA LEU A 103 -6.23 11.91 0.20
C LEU A 103 -7.75 11.89 0.38
N ASP A 104 -8.36 10.70 0.31
CA ASP A 104 -9.76 10.48 0.64
C ASP A 104 -10.05 10.83 2.12
N PRO A 105 -11.15 11.56 2.43
CA PRO A 105 -11.53 11.92 3.80
C PRO A 105 -11.49 10.77 4.81
N TYR A 106 -11.77 9.54 4.38
CA TYR A 106 -11.73 8.34 5.22
C TYR A 106 -10.37 8.09 5.88
N VAL A 107 -9.26 8.44 5.22
CA VAL A 107 -7.90 8.15 5.71
C VAL A 107 -7.13 9.38 6.21
N ARG A 108 -7.64 10.60 5.97
CA ARG A 108 -6.93 11.86 6.28
C ARG A 108 -6.49 11.98 7.73
N ALA A 109 -7.41 11.69 8.67
CA ALA A 109 -7.12 11.80 10.09
C ALA A 109 -5.96 10.89 10.50
N LYS A 110 -5.93 9.65 9.97
CA LYS A 110 -4.86 8.71 10.25
C LYS A 110 -3.54 9.13 9.60
N PHE A 111 -3.57 9.69 8.39
CA PHE A 111 -2.37 10.23 7.75
C PHE A 111 -1.75 11.34 8.60
N LEU A 112 -2.55 12.31 9.06
CA LEU A 112 -2.07 13.43 9.87
C LEU A 112 -1.43 12.96 11.18
N GLU A 113 -2.07 12.00 11.86
CA GLU A 113 -1.50 11.36 13.05
C GLU A 113 -0.12 10.74 12.77
N LEU A 114 0.01 9.94 11.71
CA LEU A 114 1.28 9.31 11.35
C LEU A 114 2.34 10.33 10.91
N TRP A 115 1.93 11.40 10.25
CA TRP A 115 2.80 12.50 9.86
C TRP A 115 3.36 13.22 11.09
N ASP A 116 2.50 13.60 12.04
CA ASP A 116 2.92 14.27 13.27
C ASP A 116 3.87 13.36 14.08
N LEU A 117 3.59 12.05 14.15
CA LEU A 117 4.49 11.06 14.76
C LEU A 117 5.82 10.88 14.01
N ALA A 118 5.83 11.00 12.68
CA ALA A 118 7.05 10.93 11.88
C ALA A 118 7.93 12.17 12.05
N ALA A 119 7.32 13.34 12.22
CA ALA A 119 8.02 14.61 12.46
C ALA A 119 8.67 14.69 13.85
N LEU A 120 8.10 14.01 14.85
CA LEU A 120 8.67 13.91 16.20
C LEU A 120 9.86 12.94 16.31
N ALA A 121 9.99 12.01 15.36
CA ALA A 121 11.08 11.05 15.37
C ALA A 121 12.37 11.71 14.83
N PRO A 122 13.51 11.59 15.54
CA PRO A 122 14.79 11.98 14.95
C PRO A 122 15.03 11.17 13.68
N PRO A 123 15.70 11.73 12.65
CA PRO A 123 16.06 10.95 11.47
C PRO A 123 16.88 9.73 11.92
N GLU A 124 16.49 8.53 11.51
CA GLU A 124 17.30 7.34 11.74
C GLU A 124 18.66 7.55 11.07
N GLU A 125 19.73 7.62 11.87
CA GLU A 125 21.10 7.59 11.36
C GLU A 125 21.28 6.26 10.61
N ARG A 126 21.49 6.36 9.29
CA ARG A 126 21.81 5.21 8.43
C ARG A 126 23.28 4.86 8.51
#